data_AF-A0A7S3E5Z5-F1
#
_entry.id   AF-A0A7S3E5Z5-F1
#
_cell.length_a   1.000
_cell.length_b   1.000
_cell.length_c   1.000
_cell.angle_alpha   90.00
_cell.angle_beta   90.00
_cell.angle_gamma   90.00
#
_symmetry.space_group_name_H-M   'P 1'
#
loop_
_entity.id
_entity.type
_entity.pdbx_description
1 polymer ?
#
loop_
_entity_poly.entity_id
_entity_poly.type
_entity_poly.pdbx_seq_one_letter_code
_entity_poly.pdbx_strand_id
1 'polypeptide(L)'
;MDGHFRWDLARDRGFHGIPDDDEGGNGFQPFHFVVLADTQFGMITNNGSVDEEVERVQKAVDAINLLKPMFVIVCGDLINAHPDIYEDLDEQTELYQVQ
;
A
#
# COMPACT_ATOMS: atom_id res chain seq x y z
N MET A 1 -19.10 -6.94 18.87
CA MET A 1 -18.83 -5.90 17.85
C MET A 1 -17.52 -6.34 17.24
N ASP A 2 -17.63 -7.19 16.22
CA ASP A 2 -16.54 -8.10 15.86
C ASP A 2 -15.72 -7.44 14.76
N GLY A 3 -14.66 -6.75 15.20
CA GLY A 3 -13.70 -6.09 14.34
C GLY A 3 -12.70 -7.10 13.77
N HIS A 4 -13.07 -7.75 12.67
CA HIS A 4 -12.12 -8.43 11.81
C HIS A 4 -11.71 -7.48 10.68
N PHE A 5 -10.65 -6.70 10.89
CA PHE A 5 -9.91 -6.12 9.77
C PHE A 5 -9.14 -7.25 9.09
N ARG A 6 -9.75 -7.84 8.06
CA ARG A 6 -9.15 -8.92 7.28
C ARG A 6 -8.38 -8.30 6.11
N TRP A 7 -7.10 -8.08 6.30
CA TRP A 7 -6.19 -7.83 5.19
C TRP A 7 -5.88 -9.17 4.51
N ASP A 8 -6.52 -9.44 3.38
CA ASP A 8 -6.19 -10.61 2.57
C ASP A 8 -4.96 -10.30 1.72
N LEU A 9 -3.87 -11.04 1.96
CA LEU A 9 -2.66 -10.96 1.15
C LEU A 9 -2.90 -11.68 -0.18
N ALA A 10 -2.36 -11.13 -1.27
CA ALA A 10 -2.28 -11.85 -2.53
C ALA A 10 -1.46 -13.14 -2.35
N ARG A 11 -1.97 -14.27 -2.85
CA ARG A 11 -1.31 -15.58 -2.83
C ARG A 11 -1.44 -16.21 -4.22
N ASP A 12 -0.47 -17.03 -4.60
CA ASP A 12 -0.53 -17.81 -5.85
C ASP A 12 -0.81 -16.97 -7.11
N ARG A 13 -0.26 -15.74 -7.14
CA ARG A 13 -0.49 -14.74 -8.21
C ARG A 13 -1.97 -14.37 -8.41
N GLY A 14 -2.81 -14.61 -7.41
CA GLY A 14 -4.22 -14.27 -7.38
C GLY A 14 -4.59 -13.43 -6.15
N PHE A 15 -5.63 -12.62 -6.28
CA PHE A 15 -6.28 -11.93 -5.17
C PHE A 15 -7.67 -12.51 -4.99
N HIS A 16 -7.82 -13.42 -4.02
CA HIS A 16 -9.06 -14.15 -3.76
C HIS A 16 -10.13 -13.33 -3.02
N GLY A 17 -9.88 -12.03 -2.81
CA GLY A 17 -10.84 -11.09 -2.23
C GLY A 17 -11.82 -10.50 -3.26
N ILE A 18 -11.68 -10.84 -4.55
CA ILE A 18 -12.66 -10.50 -5.58
C ILE A 18 -13.71 -11.62 -5.57
N PRO A 19 -14.97 -11.35 -5.22
CA PRO A 19 -16.01 -12.37 -5.31
C PRO A 19 -16.17 -12.79 -6.77
N ASP A 20 -16.11 -14.10 -7.01
CA ASP A 20 -16.62 -14.71 -8.24
C ASP A 20 -18.14 -14.42 -8.26
N ASP A 21 -18.65 -13.90 -9.37
CA ASP A 21 -20.09 -13.70 -9.50
C ASP A 21 -20.78 -15.07 -9.62
N ASP A 22 -21.64 -15.40 -8.64
CA ASP A 22 -22.47 -16.61 -8.61
C ASP A 22 -23.50 -16.70 -9.80
N GLU A 23 -23.40 -15.81 -10.78
CA GLU A 23 -24.28 -15.72 -11.96
C GLU A 23 -23.60 -16.21 -13.26
N GLY A 24 -22.85 -17.32 -13.22
CA GLY A 24 -22.60 -18.15 -14.42
C GLY A 24 -22.06 -17.46 -15.68
N GLY A 25 -21.44 -16.29 -15.54
CA GLY A 25 -20.92 -15.48 -16.64
C GLY A 25 -19.41 -15.51 -16.64
N ASN A 26 -18.79 -16.25 -17.56
CA ASN A 26 -17.35 -16.25 -17.80
C ASN A 26 -16.86 -14.90 -18.38
N GLY A 27 -17.02 -13.80 -17.64
CA GLY A 27 -16.81 -12.44 -18.15
C GLY A 27 -16.22 -11.50 -17.10
N PHE A 28 -15.19 -10.76 -17.50
CA PHE A 28 -14.62 -9.67 -16.71
C PHE A 28 -15.71 -8.66 -16.31
N GLN A 29 -15.83 -8.38 -15.01
CA GLN A 29 -16.63 -7.27 -14.49
C GLN A 29 -15.77 -6.00 -14.44
N PRO A 30 -16.20 -4.88 -15.06
CA PRO A 30 -15.50 -3.61 -14.92
C PRO A 30 -15.44 -3.18 -13.46
N PHE A 31 -14.26 -2.78 -13.02
CA PHE A 31 -14.05 -2.23 -11.69
C PHE A 31 -13.23 -0.94 -11.75
N HIS A 32 -13.38 -0.11 -10.72
CA HIS A 32 -12.52 1.04 -10.48
C HIS A 32 -11.57 0.75 -9.31
N PHE A 33 -10.38 1.31 -9.45
CA PHE A 33 -9.33 1.29 -8.43
C PHE A 33 -8.72 2.69 -8.33
N VAL A 34 -8.06 2.97 -7.21
CA VAL A 34 -7.36 4.24 -7.00
C VAL A 34 -5.86 4.00 -7.02
N VAL A 35 -5.12 4.93 -7.61
CA VAL A 35 -3.66 4.97 -7.53
C VAL A 35 -3.26 6.18 -6.70
N LEU A 36 -2.48 5.93 -5.67
CA LEU A 36 -1.71 6.91 -4.93
C LEU A 36 -0.26 6.87 -5.41
N ALA A 37 0.47 7.96 -5.21
CA ALA A 37 1.89 8.00 -5.51
C ALA A 37 2.68 8.78 -4.47
N ASP A 38 3.94 8.34 -4.27
CA ASP A 38 4.98 9.03 -3.51
C ASP A 38 4.49 9.55 -2.15
N THR A 39 3.97 8.66 -1.29
CA THR A 39 3.52 9.04 0.05
C THR A 39 4.67 9.51 0.94
N GLN A 40 5.91 9.07 0.63
CA GLN A 40 7.16 9.46 1.25
C GLN A 40 7.08 9.68 2.76
N PHE A 41 6.55 8.69 3.50
CA PHE A 41 6.44 8.75 4.95
C PHE A 41 7.81 9.06 5.59
N GLY A 42 7.88 10.14 6.34
CA GLY A 42 9.10 10.61 6.99
C GLY A 42 9.80 11.74 6.24
N MET A 43 9.34 12.13 5.05
CA MET A 43 9.97 13.20 4.27
C MET A 43 9.92 14.54 5.00
N ILE A 44 8.79 14.86 5.65
CA ILE A 44 8.56 16.20 6.21
C ILE A 44 9.51 16.50 7.36
N THR A 45 9.82 15.48 8.16
CA THR A 45 10.67 15.61 9.34
C THR A 45 12.03 14.94 9.18
N ASN A 46 12.40 14.57 7.95
CA ASN A 46 13.61 13.81 7.64
C ASN A 46 13.79 12.57 8.53
N ASN A 47 12.76 11.71 8.53
CA ASN A 47 12.64 10.46 9.30
C ASN A 47 12.56 10.62 10.84
N GLY A 48 12.31 11.84 11.34
CA GLY A 48 12.08 12.07 12.77
C GLY A 48 10.69 11.65 13.27
N SER A 49 9.68 11.71 12.40
CA SER A 49 8.29 11.31 12.63
C SER A 49 7.55 11.14 11.29
N VAL A 50 6.44 10.41 11.31
CA VAL A 50 5.53 10.22 10.17
C VAL A 50 4.12 10.77 10.44
N ASP A 51 3.91 11.43 11.58
CA ASP A 51 2.56 11.78 12.06
C ASP A 51 1.79 12.68 11.09
N GLU A 52 2.50 13.64 10.48
CA GLU A 52 1.89 14.61 9.58
C GLU A 52 1.49 13.97 8.23
N GLU A 53 2.30 13.05 7.73
CA GLU A 53 2.00 12.23 6.56
C GLU A 53 0.85 11.26 6.86
N VAL A 54 0.80 10.66 8.05
CA VAL A 54 -0.32 9.80 8.49
C VAL A 54 -1.63 10.58 8.50
N GLU A 55 -1.65 11.80 9.03
CA GLU A 55 -2.85 12.64 9.03
C GLU A 55 -3.33 12.94 7.59
N ARG A 56 -2.39 13.21 6.66
CA ARG A 56 -2.72 13.43 5.25
C ARG A 56 -3.28 12.19 4.58
N VAL A 57 -2.62 11.04 4.77
CA VAL A 57 -3.07 9.78 4.19
C VAL A 57 -4.43 9.36 4.78
N GLN A 58 -4.71 9.65 6.05
CA GLN A 58 -6.04 9.40 6.62
C GLN A 58 -7.13 10.17 5.88
N LYS A 59 -6.91 11.47 5.57
CA LYS A 59 -7.86 12.27 4.77
C LYS A 59 -8.03 11.71 3.36
N ALA A 60 -6.95 11.22 2.75
CA ALA A 60 -7.02 10.55 1.45
C ALA A 60 -7.83 9.25 1.53
N VAL A 61 -7.59 8.40 2.54
CA VAL A 61 -8.33 7.17 2.79
C VAL A 61 -9.83 7.46 2.97
N ASP A 62 -10.18 8.48 3.75
CA ASP A 62 -11.58 8.87 3.96
C ASP A 62 -12.26 9.26 2.64
N ALA A 63 -11.57 10.02 1.79
CA ALA A 63 -12.07 10.39 0.46
C ALA A 63 -12.19 9.19 -0.49
N ILE A 64 -11.21 8.28 -0.46
CA ILE A 64 -11.18 7.06 -1.28
C ILE A 64 -12.32 6.12 -0.90
N ASN A 65 -12.61 5.98 0.40
CA ASN A 65 -13.69 5.13 0.89
C ASN A 65 -15.07 5.56 0.35
N LEU A 66 -15.28 6.85 0.04
CA LEU A 66 -16.50 7.33 -0.61
C LEU A 66 -16.64 6.81 -2.05
N LEU A 67 -15.52 6.58 -2.75
CA LEU A 67 -15.48 6.06 -4.12
C LEU A 67 -15.68 4.54 -4.15
N LYS A 68 -15.50 3.84 -3.02
CA LYS A 68 -15.60 2.37 -2.91
C LYS A 68 -14.81 1.61 -3.99
N PRO A 69 -13.50 1.89 -4.19
CA PRO A 69 -12.71 1.12 -5.15
C PRO A 69 -12.56 -0.33 -4.70
N MET A 70 -12.30 -1.22 -5.66
CA MET A 70 -11.98 -2.62 -5.35
C MET A 70 -10.69 -2.74 -4.55
N PHE A 71 -9.71 -1.91 -4.88
CA PHE A 71 -8.44 -1.82 -4.17
C PHE A 71 -7.75 -0.48 -4.47
N VAL A 72 -6.72 -0.19 -3.69
CA VAL A 72 -5.83 0.96 -3.87
C VAL A 72 -4.43 0.45 -4.17
N ILE A 73 -3.76 1.06 -5.13
CA ILE A 73 -2.35 0.83 -5.41
C ILE A 73 -1.57 2.07 -4.95
N VAL A 74 -0.46 1.87 -4.26
CA VAL A 74 0.52 2.94 -4.00
C VAL A 74 1.70 2.72 -4.94
N CYS A 75 1.93 3.65 -5.85
CA CYS A 75 2.97 3.61 -6.88
C CYS A 75 4.02 4.68 -6.63
N GLY A 76 5.25 4.30 -6.36
CA GLY A 76 6.32 5.24 -6.00
C GLY A 76 6.70 5.12 -4.53
N ASP A 77 7.40 6.11 -4.01
CA ASP A 77 8.09 6.01 -2.73
C ASP A 77 7.10 5.95 -1.56
N LEU A 78 7.03 4.78 -0.92
CA LEU A 78 6.19 4.60 0.27
C LEU A 78 6.75 5.42 1.43
N ILE A 79 8.04 5.28 1.70
CA ILE A 79 8.77 5.91 2.79
C ILE A 79 9.84 6.84 2.25
N ASN A 80 10.30 7.78 3.05
CA ASN A 80 11.44 8.63 2.75
C ASN A 80 12.75 7.82 2.92
N ALA A 81 13.13 7.13 1.85
CA ALA A 81 14.36 6.34 1.75
C ALA A 81 15.28 6.83 0.63
N HIS A 82 15.57 8.12 0.65
CA HIS A 82 16.58 8.69 -0.23
C HIS A 82 17.94 8.00 0.01
N PRO A 83 18.70 7.65 -1.04
CA PRO A 83 19.98 6.96 -0.92
C PRO A 83 20.95 7.62 0.07
N ASP A 84 21.07 8.95 0.03
CA ASP A 84 21.89 9.75 0.95
C ASP A 84 21.53 9.59 2.44
N ILE A 85 20.33 9.09 2.75
CA ILE A 85 19.85 8.85 4.13
C ILE A 85 20.27 7.45 4.62
N TYR A 86 20.53 6.52 3.70
CA TYR A 86 20.78 5.11 4.00
C TYR A 86 22.09 4.56 3.39
N GLU A 87 23.05 5.42 3.05
CA GLU A 87 24.37 5.03 2.49
C GLU A 87 25.06 3.93 3.33
N ASP A 88 24.82 3.87 4.64
CA ASP A 88 25.40 2.86 5.55
C ASP A 88 24.62 1.52 5.63
N LEU A 89 23.42 1.42 5.06
CA LEU A 89 22.61 0.18 5.09
C LEU A 89 22.90 -0.76 3.93
N ASP A 90 23.48 -0.29 2.82
CA ASP A 90 23.84 -1.16 1.70
C ASP A 90 24.93 -2.17 2.11
N GLU A 91 25.88 -1.78 2.97
CA GLU A 91 26.88 -2.71 3.53
C GLU A 91 26.27 -3.77 4.46
N GLN A 92 25.23 -3.41 5.24
CA GLN A 92 24.55 -4.38 6.12
C GLN A 92 23.57 -5.27 5.36
N THR A 93 22.90 -4.76 4.33
CA THR A 93 21.92 -5.51 3.54
C THR A 93 22.60 -6.62 2.72
N GLU A 94 23.83 -6.38 2.23
CA GLU A 94 24.64 -7.43 1.61
C GLU A 94 25.04 -8.54 2.60
N LEU A 95 25.35 -8.21 3.86
CA LEU A 95 25.69 -9.18 4.90
C LEU A 95 24.55 -10.15 5.28
N TYR A 96 23.29 -9.73 5.15
CA TYR A 96 22.11 -10.57 5.41
C TYR A 96 21.64 -11.38 4.21
N GLN A 97 22.11 -11.09 2.99
CA GLN A 97 21.78 -11.86 1.79
C GLN A 97 22.78 -12.99 1.47
N VAL A 98 23.88 -13.10 2.23
CA VAL A 98 24.93 -14.14 2.05
C VAL A 98 24.98 -15.13 3.24
N GLN A 99 23.94 -15.20 4.07
CA GLN A 99 23.74 -16.24 5.10
C GLN A 99 22.56 -17.14 4.75
#